data_AF-A0A1X7IKA5-F1
#
_entry.id   AF-A0A1X7IKA5-F1
#
_cell.length_a   1.000
_cell.length_b   1.000
_cell.length_c   1.000
_cell.angle_alpha   90.00
_cell.angle_beta   90.00
_cell.angle_gamma   90.00
#
_symmetry.space_group_name_H-M   'P 1'
#
loop_
_entity.id
_entity.type
_entity.pdbx_description
1 polymer ?
#
loop_
_entity_poly.entity_id
_entity_poly.type
_entity_poly.pdbx_seq_one_letter_code
_entity_poly.pdbx_strand_id
1 'polypeptide(L)'
;MKCRLFFAVSAFLMLPLCSVGQDLQVPHYGEGEGKVLAKYLTNRTETGEVLPWFLIEDIVVVARRTFKTEEDRQRYLRLERNVLRVLPYAIYAQKRYEQLDRELALVSSKKEEKRLVEACENEIKSKFNAEIKNLSVSQGKILIKLIQRQTGNTSYELVKEMKGSISAFFYQSVAKVFGHNLKSAYDPKEDFEIENIIRGYERLRPIKNLYNN
;
A
#
# COMPACT_ATOMS: atom_id res chain seq x y z
N MET A 1 -14.79 -77.67 -0.58
CA MET A 1 -14.26 -77.94 0.78
C MET A 1 -12.99 -77.12 1.00
N LYS A 2 -12.96 -76.31 2.06
CA LYS A 2 -11.79 -75.72 2.79
C LYS A 2 -10.87 -74.79 1.96
N CYS A 3 -10.90 -73.45 2.06
CA CYS A 3 -10.79 -72.53 3.20
C CYS A 3 -9.43 -72.60 3.94
N ARG A 4 -8.63 -71.51 3.82
CA ARG A 4 -7.54 -70.96 4.66
C ARG A 4 -6.70 -70.02 3.76
N LEU A 5 -6.90 -68.70 3.71
CA LEU A 5 -6.56 -67.64 4.67
C LEU A 5 -5.13 -67.76 5.24
N PHE A 6 -4.21 -66.88 4.83
CA PHE A 6 -3.32 -66.14 5.73
C PHE A 6 -2.65 -64.94 5.02
N PHE A 7 -2.59 -63.84 5.77
CA PHE A 7 -2.06 -62.51 5.49
C PHE A 7 -0.59 -62.48 5.07
N ALA A 8 -0.22 -61.56 4.17
CA ALA A 8 1.12 -60.95 4.18
C ALA A 8 1.12 -59.51 3.60
N VAL A 9 0.89 -58.55 4.50
CA VAL A 9 1.68 -57.33 4.68
C VAL A 9 1.88 -56.40 3.47
N SER A 10 1.03 -55.36 3.47
CA SER A 10 1.31 -54.02 2.98
C SER A 10 2.70 -53.53 3.46
N ALA A 11 3.63 -53.34 2.52
CA ALA A 11 4.90 -52.67 2.74
C ALA A 11 5.31 -51.92 1.46
N PHE A 12 4.49 -50.94 1.05
CA PHE A 12 4.86 -49.95 0.03
C PHE A 12 4.59 -48.53 0.52
N LEU A 13 4.97 -48.25 1.77
CA LEU A 13 4.92 -46.91 2.34
C LEU A 13 6.29 -46.51 2.88
N MET A 14 6.74 -45.32 2.47
CA MET A 14 7.89 -44.57 2.96
C MET A 14 9.27 -44.94 2.38
N LEU A 15 9.48 -44.58 1.11
CA LEU A 15 10.78 -44.03 0.72
C LEU A 15 10.90 -42.63 1.36
N PRO A 16 11.87 -42.37 2.26
CA PRO A 16 12.11 -41.02 2.73
C PRO A 16 12.70 -40.23 1.55
N LEU A 17 11.99 -39.21 1.08
CA LEU A 17 12.64 -38.11 0.39
C LEU A 17 13.56 -37.41 1.41
N CYS A 18 14.76 -37.95 1.61
CA CYS A 18 15.85 -37.18 2.18
C CYS A 18 16.32 -36.22 1.08
N SER A 19 15.71 -35.04 1.00
CA SER A 19 16.39 -33.92 0.38
C SER A 19 17.61 -33.61 1.25
N VAL A 20 18.79 -33.97 0.77
CA VAL A 20 20.04 -33.58 1.42
C VAL A 20 20.22 -32.09 1.13
N GLY A 21 19.65 -31.24 1.99
CA GLY A 21 20.03 -29.84 2.07
C GLY A 21 21.41 -29.77 2.71
N GLN A 22 22.39 -29.18 2.02
CA GLN A 22 23.67 -28.85 2.65
C GLN A 22 23.47 -27.66 3.57
N ASP A 23 23.88 -27.80 4.83
CA ASP A 23 23.81 -26.72 5.82
C ASP A 23 24.84 -25.64 5.46
N LEU A 24 24.36 -24.41 5.21
CA LEU A 24 25.21 -23.25 5.02
C LEU A 24 25.84 -22.90 6.38
N GLN A 25 27.04 -23.39 6.63
CA GLN A 25 27.79 -23.09 7.85
C GLN A 25 28.55 -21.77 7.68
N VAL A 26 28.33 -20.84 8.62
CA VAL A 26 29.24 -19.70 8.81
C VAL A 26 30.64 -20.22 9.14
N PRO A 27 31.73 -19.62 8.64
CA PRO A 27 33.07 -20.10 8.92
C PRO A 27 33.31 -20.10 10.43
N HIS A 28 33.53 -21.29 10.99
CA HIS A 28 33.85 -21.49 12.41
C HIS A 28 35.36 -21.51 12.57
N TYR A 29 35.89 -20.57 13.35
CA TYR A 29 37.31 -20.52 13.70
C TYR A 29 37.45 -20.99 15.15
N GLY A 30 37.96 -22.21 15.36
CA GLY A 30 38.16 -22.83 16.67
C GLY A 30 37.86 -24.33 16.70
N GLU A 31 38.07 -24.97 17.86
CA GLU A 31 37.70 -26.37 18.11
C GLU A 31 36.23 -26.46 18.59
N GLY A 32 35.41 -27.27 17.91
CA GLY A 32 33.99 -27.51 18.24
C GLY A 32 33.08 -27.64 17.01
N GLU A 33 31.85 -28.14 17.20
CA GLU A 33 30.83 -28.14 16.15
C GLU A 33 30.23 -26.72 16.00
N GLY A 34 30.30 -26.17 14.79
CA GLY A 34 29.79 -24.83 14.49
C GLY A 34 28.28 -24.72 14.72
N LYS A 35 27.85 -23.69 15.45
CA LYS A 35 26.43 -23.44 15.70
C LYS A 35 25.72 -22.98 14.43
N VAL A 36 24.73 -23.75 13.97
CA VAL A 36 23.86 -23.35 12.84
C VAL A 36 22.94 -22.22 13.30
N LEU A 37 23.09 -21.03 12.70
CA LEU A 37 22.30 -19.84 13.06
C LEU A 37 20.91 -19.83 12.40
N ALA A 38 20.80 -20.33 11.17
CA ALA A 38 19.53 -20.43 10.43
C ALA A 38 19.63 -21.46 9.29
N LYS A 39 18.51 -22.08 8.92
CA LYS A 39 18.38 -22.94 7.72
C LYS A 39 17.46 -22.25 6.72
N TYR A 40 17.88 -22.18 5.46
CA TYR A 40 17.13 -21.55 4.38
C TYR A 40 16.76 -22.58 3.31
N LEU A 41 15.61 -22.40 2.66
CA LEU A 41 15.24 -23.18 1.48
C LEU A 41 16.19 -22.82 0.33
N THR A 42 16.57 -23.77 -0.51
CA THR A 42 17.51 -23.54 -1.62
C THR A 42 16.88 -23.92 -2.95
N ASN A 43 17.08 -23.11 -3.99
CA ASN A 43 16.69 -23.43 -5.36
C ASN A 43 17.93 -23.68 -6.22
N ARG A 44 17.80 -24.53 -7.24
CA ARG A 44 18.85 -24.80 -8.22
C ARG A 44 18.56 -24.06 -9.53
N THR A 45 19.50 -23.25 -9.98
CA THR A 45 19.44 -22.54 -11.27
C THR A 45 19.66 -23.51 -12.42
N GLU A 46 19.24 -23.16 -13.65
CA GLU A 46 19.48 -23.96 -14.87
C GLU A 46 20.98 -24.25 -15.12
N THR A 47 21.86 -23.36 -14.64
CA THR A 47 23.33 -23.51 -14.64
C THR A 47 23.86 -24.49 -13.61
N GLY A 48 23.00 -25.04 -12.73
CA GLY A 48 23.36 -26.00 -11.69
C GLY A 48 23.75 -25.37 -10.34
N GLU A 49 23.83 -24.04 -10.25
CA GLU A 49 24.15 -23.29 -9.04
C GLU A 49 23.02 -23.39 -8.00
N VAL A 50 23.36 -23.48 -6.72
CA VAL A 50 22.40 -23.58 -5.61
C VAL A 50 22.36 -22.27 -4.85
N LEU A 51 21.20 -21.60 -4.85
CA LEU A 51 21.01 -20.31 -4.19
C LEU A 51 20.05 -20.46 -3.01
N PRO A 52 20.42 -19.99 -1.80
CA PRO A 52 19.51 -19.92 -0.68
C PRO A 52 18.47 -18.82 -0.91
N TRP A 53 17.22 -19.14 -0.57
CA TRP A 53 16.12 -18.21 -0.54
C TRP A 53 15.97 -17.69 0.89
N PHE A 54 16.24 -16.40 1.07
CA PHE A 54 15.99 -15.67 2.30
C PHE A 54 15.40 -14.32 1.97
N LEU A 55 14.52 -13.83 2.85
CA LEU A 55 14.00 -12.48 2.78
C LEU A 55 15.12 -11.53 3.16
N ILE A 56 15.48 -10.62 2.25
CA ILE A 56 16.35 -9.50 2.57
C ILE A 56 15.47 -8.47 3.27
N GLU A 57 15.85 -8.07 4.48
CA GLU A 57 15.18 -6.96 5.15
C GLU A 57 15.50 -5.65 4.44
N ASP A 58 14.48 -4.85 4.13
CA ASP A 58 14.67 -3.53 3.55
C ASP A 58 15.33 -2.59 4.56
N ILE A 59 16.56 -2.17 4.27
CA ILE A 59 17.28 -1.17 5.07
C ILE A 59 16.96 0.21 4.52
N VAL A 60 16.17 0.99 5.25
CA VAL A 60 15.83 2.36 4.86
C VAL A 60 16.90 3.34 5.36
N VAL A 61 17.77 3.79 4.46
CA VAL A 61 18.76 4.83 4.75
C VAL A 61 18.10 6.21 4.66
N VAL A 62 18.16 6.99 5.74
CA VAL A 62 17.54 8.32 5.81
C VAL A 62 18.60 9.35 6.17
N ALA A 63 18.73 10.39 5.34
CA ALA A 63 19.58 11.52 5.67
C ALA A 63 18.96 12.35 6.80
N ARG A 64 19.77 12.80 7.76
CA ARG A 64 19.34 13.78 8.76
C ARG A 64 19.04 15.11 8.06
N ARG A 65 17.80 15.59 8.16
CA ARG A 65 17.40 16.86 7.55
C ARG A 65 18.03 18.03 8.31
N THR A 66 18.69 18.92 7.58
CA THR A 66 19.23 20.19 8.07
C THR A 66 18.59 21.34 7.31
N PHE A 67 18.18 22.39 7.99
CA PHE A 67 17.61 23.59 7.37
C PHE A 67 18.68 24.67 7.24
N LYS A 68 18.68 25.39 6.11
CA LYS A 68 19.62 26.49 5.89
C LYS A 68 19.24 27.71 6.71
N THR A 69 17.95 27.98 6.83
CA THR A 69 17.41 29.10 7.61
C THR A 69 16.23 28.67 8.49
N GLU A 70 15.84 29.53 9.42
CA GLU A 70 14.67 29.29 10.26
C GLU A 70 13.37 29.39 9.45
N GLU A 71 13.31 30.24 8.41
CA GLU A 71 12.16 30.33 7.51
C GLU A 71 11.89 29.02 6.77
N ASP A 72 12.96 28.36 6.29
CA ASP A 72 12.88 27.05 5.64
C ASP A 72 12.32 25.98 6.59
N ARG A 73 12.79 25.99 7.84
CA ARG A 73 12.29 25.10 8.88
C ARG A 73 10.82 25.35 9.16
N GLN A 74 10.42 26.61 9.32
CA GLN A 74 9.03 26.97 9.58
C GLN A 74 8.12 26.63 8.39
N ARG A 75 8.59 26.80 7.15
CA ARG A 75 7.89 26.37 5.94
C ARG A 75 7.65 24.86 5.96
N TYR A 76 8.69 24.08 6.28
CA TYR A 76 8.57 22.62 6.38
C TYR A 76 7.61 22.19 7.48
N LEU A 77 7.70 22.75 8.69
CA LEU A 77 6.80 22.42 9.79
C LEU A 77 5.34 22.74 9.49
N ARG A 78 5.08 23.84 8.76
CA ARG A 78 3.73 24.16 8.27
C ARG A 78 3.23 23.12 7.27
N LEU A 79 4.10 22.68 6.35
CA LEU A 79 3.77 21.63 5.39
C LEU A 79 3.48 20.31 6.11
N GLU A 80 4.36 19.88 7.00
CA GLU A 80 4.21 18.67 7.82
C GLU A 80 2.89 18.67 8.58
N ARG A 81 2.59 19.74 9.33
CA ARG A 81 1.31 19.89 10.03
C ARG A 81 0.11 19.78 9.10
N ASN A 82 0.18 20.38 7.91
CA ASN A 82 -0.92 20.33 6.95
C ASN A 82 -1.08 18.93 6.36
N VAL A 83 0.01 18.26 5.98
CA VAL A 83 0.01 16.87 5.47
C VAL A 83 -0.59 15.93 6.50
N LEU A 84 -0.09 15.96 7.74
CA LEU A 84 -0.58 15.09 8.81
C LEU A 84 -2.05 15.34 9.16
N ARG A 85 -2.52 16.59 9.06
CA ARG A 85 -3.94 16.90 9.29
C ARG A 85 -4.85 16.30 8.22
N VAL A 86 -4.39 16.21 6.98
CA VAL A 86 -5.25 15.73 5.87
C VAL A 86 -5.09 14.25 5.54
N LEU A 87 -3.98 13.64 5.98
CA LEU A 87 -3.64 12.25 5.70
C LEU A 87 -4.75 11.24 6.06
N PRO A 88 -5.44 11.32 7.23
CA PRO A 88 -6.50 10.36 7.57
C PRO A 88 -7.65 10.36 6.55
N TYR A 89 -8.00 11.54 6.01
CA TYR A 89 -9.08 11.64 5.04
C TYR A 89 -8.67 11.13 3.66
N ALA A 90 -7.41 11.33 3.26
CA ALA A 90 -6.87 10.75 2.03
C ALA A 90 -6.90 9.22 2.09
N ILE A 91 -6.51 8.63 3.22
CA ILE A 91 -6.58 7.18 3.45
C ILE A 91 -8.02 6.68 3.39
N TYR A 92 -8.97 7.42 3.98
CA TYR A 92 -10.39 7.07 3.92
C TYR A 92 -10.90 7.02 2.47
N ALA A 93 -10.65 8.07 1.68
CA ALA A 93 -11.03 8.13 0.28
C ALA A 93 -10.43 6.95 -0.50
N GLN A 94 -9.13 6.70 -0.33
CA GLN A 94 -8.45 5.57 -0.97
C GLN A 94 -9.18 4.25 -0.73
N LYS A 95 -9.48 3.91 0.52
CA LYS A 95 -10.18 2.66 0.87
C LYS A 95 -11.56 2.55 0.22
N ARG A 96 -12.30 3.67 0.16
CA ARG A 96 -13.62 3.68 -0.47
C ARG A 96 -13.54 3.52 -1.99
N TYR A 97 -12.55 4.13 -2.62
CA TYR A 97 -12.29 3.92 -4.05
C TYR A 97 -11.82 2.49 -4.36
N GLU A 98 -10.94 1.89 -3.55
CA GLU A 98 -10.54 0.49 -3.69
C GLU A 98 -11.73 -0.47 -3.52
N GLN A 99 -12.64 -0.17 -2.61
CA GLN A 99 -13.86 -0.96 -2.47
C GLN A 99 -14.80 -0.78 -3.67
N LEU A 100 -14.97 0.45 -4.14
CA LEU A 100 -15.75 0.72 -5.36
C LEU A 100 -15.17 -0.04 -6.55
N ASP A 101 -13.85 -0.06 -6.73
CA ASP A 101 -13.18 -0.81 -7.80
C ASP A 101 -13.51 -2.31 -7.75
N ARG A 102 -13.46 -2.91 -6.55
CA ARG A 102 -13.88 -4.30 -6.34
C ARG A 102 -15.36 -4.53 -6.66
N GLU A 103 -16.24 -3.62 -6.26
CA GLU A 103 -17.68 -3.72 -6.53
C GLU A 103 -17.98 -3.59 -8.03
N LEU A 104 -17.29 -2.68 -8.73
CA LEU A 104 -17.41 -2.50 -10.17
C LEU A 104 -16.94 -3.72 -10.96
N ALA A 105 -15.88 -4.40 -10.50
CA ALA A 105 -15.41 -5.64 -11.13
C ALA A 105 -16.44 -6.79 -11.11
N LEU A 106 -17.43 -6.73 -10.21
CA LEU A 106 -18.46 -7.77 -10.06
C LEU A 106 -19.75 -7.45 -10.84
N VAL A 107 -19.89 -6.25 -11.40
CA VAL A 107 -21.12 -5.77 -12.01
C VAL A 107 -20.94 -5.64 -13.53
N SER A 108 -21.92 -6.12 -14.29
CA SER A 108 -21.96 -6.00 -15.75
C SER A 108 -22.99 -4.98 -16.26
N SER A 109 -23.85 -4.49 -15.37
CA SER A 109 -24.91 -3.53 -15.70
C SER A 109 -24.45 -2.09 -15.52
N LYS A 110 -24.45 -1.33 -16.62
CA LYS A 110 -24.14 0.11 -16.62
C LYS A 110 -25.01 0.93 -15.67
N LYS A 111 -26.24 0.48 -15.39
CA LYS A 111 -27.13 1.16 -14.43
C LYS A 111 -26.64 0.97 -13.00
N GLU A 112 -26.19 -0.23 -12.67
CA GLU A 112 -25.72 -0.55 -11.33
C GLU A 112 -24.32 0.01 -11.08
N GLU A 113 -23.42 -0.05 -12.07
CA GLU A 113 -22.14 0.67 -12.04
C GLU A 113 -22.32 2.15 -11.67
N LYS A 114 -23.26 2.83 -12.35
CA LYS A 114 -23.56 4.24 -12.08
C LYS A 114 -24.07 4.44 -10.64
N ARG A 115 -24.94 3.56 -10.15
CA ARG A 115 -25.46 3.62 -8.78
C ARG A 115 -24.36 3.50 -7.74
N LEU A 116 -23.42 2.58 -7.94
CA LEU A 116 -22.28 2.36 -7.03
C LEU A 116 -21.35 3.58 -6.99
N VAL A 117 -21.04 4.17 -8.15
CA VAL A 117 -20.25 5.42 -8.22
C VAL A 117 -20.96 6.56 -7.49
N GLU A 118 -22.24 6.79 -7.78
CA GLU A 118 -23.02 7.85 -7.12
C GLU A 118 -23.09 7.65 -5.60
N ALA A 119 -23.25 6.40 -5.14
CA ALA A 119 -23.26 6.09 -3.71
C ALA A 119 -21.90 6.41 -3.06
N CYS A 120 -20.80 5.98 -3.68
CA CYS A 120 -19.45 6.25 -3.19
C CYS A 120 -19.17 7.76 -3.15
N GLU A 121 -19.51 8.50 -4.21
CA GLU A 121 -19.34 9.95 -4.24
C GLU A 121 -20.17 10.68 -3.20
N ASN A 122 -21.44 10.28 -3.01
CA ASN A 122 -22.29 10.91 -2.02
C ASN A 122 -21.79 10.63 -0.59
N GLU A 123 -21.29 9.43 -0.33
CA GLU A 123 -20.70 9.06 0.94
C GLU A 123 -19.45 9.88 1.24
N ILE A 124 -18.53 9.93 0.27
CA ILE A 124 -17.35 10.78 0.29
C ILE A 124 -17.83 12.22 0.55
N LYS A 125 -18.60 12.82 -0.35
CA LYS A 125 -19.08 14.20 -0.23
C LYS A 125 -19.74 14.50 1.13
N SER A 126 -20.53 13.58 1.66
CA SER A 126 -21.19 13.73 2.96
C SER A 126 -20.18 13.81 4.11
N LYS A 127 -19.27 12.83 4.21
CA LYS A 127 -18.23 12.81 5.24
C LYS A 127 -17.29 14.01 5.14
N PHE A 128 -16.90 14.33 3.91
CA PHE A 128 -15.98 15.41 3.62
C PHE A 128 -16.62 16.82 3.78
N ASN A 129 -17.93 16.99 3.61
CA ASN A 129 -18.56 18.32 3.74
C ASN A 129 -18.51 18.88 5.16
N ALA A 130 -18.55 18.06 6.20
CA ALA A 130 -18.48 18.54 7.58
C ALA A 130 -17.03 18.80 8.01
N GLU A 131 -16.13 17.90 7.64
CA GLU A 131 -14.74 17.90 8.11
C GLU A 131 -13.81 18.77 7.25
N ILE A 132 -13.95 18.73 5.91
CA ILE A 132 -13.12 19.54 5.01
C ILE A 132 -13.48 21.03 5.06
N LYS A 133 -14.72 21.41 5.40
CA LYS A 133 -15.07 22.85 5.56
C LYS A 133 -14.18 23.58 6.58
N ASN A 134 -13.59 22.84 7.52
CA ASN A 134 -12.67 23.36 8.53
C ASN A 134 -11.19 23.25 8.11
N LEU A 135 -10.90 22.90 6.86
CA LEU A 135 -9.55 22.90 6.32
C LEU A 135 -9.22 24.25 5.67
N SER A 136 -7.95 24.63 5.77
CA SER A 136 -7.46 25.76 4.99
C SER A 136 -7.35 25.39 3.51
N VAL A 137 -7.28 26.40 2.63
CA VAL A 137 -7.06 26.19 1.19
C VAL A 137 -5.81 25.35 0.92
N SER A 138 -4.72 25.59 1.65
CA SER A 138 -3.48 24.79 1.51
C SER A 138 -3.68 23.33 1.90
N GLN A 139 -4.46 23.06 2.95
CA GLN A 139 -4.80 21.71 3.37
C GLN A 139 -5.69 21.02 2.34
N GLY A 140 -6.72 21.69 1.84
CA GLY A 140 -7.57 21.18 0.76
C GLY A 140 -6.78 20.80 -0.49
N LYS A 141 -5.81 21.63 -0.89
CA LYS A 141 -4.89 21.32 -2.02
C LYS A 141 -4.09 20.04 -1.77
N ILE A 142 -3.48 19.91 -0.59
CA ILE A 142 -2.71 18.71 -0.24
C ILE A 142 -3.61 17.48 -0.24
N LEU A 143 -4.81 17.57 0.33
CA LEU A 143 -5.77 16.47 0.35
C LEU A 143 -6.09 15.95 -1.06
N ILE A 144 -6.40 16.85 -2.00
CA ILE A 144 -6.64 16.47 -3.41
C ILE A 144 -5.42 15.76 -4.00
N LYS A 145 -4.22 16.32 -3.79
CA LYS A 145 -2.97 15.71 -4.28
C LYS A 145 -2.77 14.30 -3.71
N LEU A 146 -3.02 14.09 -2.41
CA LEU A 146 -2.90 12.78 -1.79
C LEU A 146 -3.92 11.77 -2.32
N ILE A 147 -5.17 12.18 -2.55
CA ILE A 147 -6.18 11.32 -3.16
C ILE A 147 -5.72 10.91 -4.57
N GLN A 148 -5.31 11.89 -5.39
CA GLN A 148 -4.79 11.63 -6.74
C GLN A 148 -3.56 10.72 -6.71
N ARG A 149 -2.65 10.89 -5.74
CA ARG A 149 -1.45 10.07 -5.55
C ARG A 149 -1.79 8.61 -5.21
N GLN A 150 -2.81 8.36 -4.40
CA GLN A 150 -3.20 7.01 -3.99
C GLN A 150 -4.04 6.29 -5.03
N THR A 151 -4.93 7.00 -5.70
CA THR A 151 -5.76 6.39 -6.74
C THR A 151 -5.03 6.31 -8.08
N GLY A 152 -4.01 7.14 -8.29
CA GLY A 152 -3.49 7.41 -9.63
C GLY A 152 -4.51 8.20 -10.46
N ASN A 153 -4.32 8.25 -11.78
CA ASN A 153 -5.22 8.92 -12.72
C ASN A 153 -6.69 8.45 -12.60
N THR A 154 -6.96 7.33 -11.93
CA THR A 154 -8.28 6.71 -11.79
C THR A 154 -9.36 7.62 -11.18
N SER A 155 -9.12 8.43 -10.14
CA SER A 155 -10.21 9.28 -9.60
C SER A 155 -10.76 10.31 -10.61
N TYR A 156 -9.91 10.75 -11.54
CA TYR A 156 -10.28 11.68 -12.60
C TYR A 156 -10.66 10.94 -13.88
N GLU A 157 -9.96 9.88 -14.25
CA GLU A 157 -10.16 9.11 -15.48
C GLU A 157 -11.22 8.01 -15.32
N LEU A 158 -11.25 7.20 -14.25
CA LEU A 158 -12.35 6.23 -14.03
C LEU A 158 -13.69 6.94 -13.93
N VAL A 159 -13.76 8.07 -13.24
CA VAL A 159 -15.03 8.78 -13.04
C VAL A 159 -15.39 9.69 -14.25
N LYS A 160 -14.45 9.94 -15.17
CA LYS A 160 -14.70 10.60 -16.47
C LYS A 160 -15.06 9.59 -17.56
N GLU A 161 -14.46 8.41 -17.56
CA GLU A 161 -14.74 7.29 -18.48
C GLU A 161 -16.02 6.53 -18.11
N MET A 162 -16.39 6.46 -16.83
CA MET A 162 -17.72 6.06 -16.38
C MET A 162 -18.75 7.17 -16.65
N LYS A 163 -18.98 7.45 -17.93
CA LYS A 163 -20.04 8.30 -18.47
C LYS A 163 -20.23 9.65 -17.74
N GLY A 164 -19.19 10.48 -17.76
CA GLY A 164 -19.30 11.87 -18.23
C GLY A 164 -19.98 12.93 -17.37
N SER A 165 -20.33 12.72 -16.09
CA SER A 165 -20.96 13.82 -15.32
C SER A 165 -20.81 13.81 -13.79
N ILE A 166 -20.21 12.78 -13.19
CA ILE A 166 -20.31 12.56 -11.73
C ILE A 166 -19.00 12.97 -11.02
N SER A 167 -17.81 12.60 -11.54
CA SER A 167 -16.48 13.05 -11.03
C SER A 167 -16.36 14.55 -10.90
N ALA A 168 -16.83 15.22 -11.96
CA ALA A 168 -16.78 16.65 -12.08
C ALA A 168 -17.52 17.30 -10.92
N PHE A 169 -18.56 16.67 -10.36
CA PHE A 169 -19.35 17.22 -9.28
C PHE A 169 -18.63 17.17 -7.93
N PHE A 170 -17.90 16.10 -7.59
CA PHE A 170 -17.06 16.10 -6.40
C PHE A 170 -15.96 17.15 -6.51
N TYR A 171 -15.22 17.16 -7.63
CA TYR A 171 -14.16 18.16 -7.86
C TYR A 171 -14.69 19.59 -7.96
N GLN A 172 -15.89 19.82 -8.50
CA GLN A 172 -16.56 21.11 -8.50
C GLN A 172 -17.02 21.51 -7.10
N SER A 173 -17.52 20.56 -6.30
CA SER A 173 -17.92 20.81 -4.90
C SER A 173 -16.71 21.25 -4.08
N VAL A 174 -15.58 20.55 -4.24
CA VAL A 174 -14.32 20.91 -3.59
C VAL A 174 -13.76 22.22 -4.16
N ALA A 175 -13.80 22.44 -5.48
CA ALA A 175 -13.41 23.70 -6.13
C ALA A 175 -14.23 24.90 -5.64
N LYS A 176 -15.52 24.70 -5.33
CA LYS A 176 -16.38 25.76 -4.78
C LYS A 176 -16.02 26.10 -3.33
N VAL A 177 -15.52 25.12 -2.55
CA VAL A 177 -15.13 25.33 -1.15
C VAL A 177 -13.74 25.97 -1.04
N PHE A 178 -12.76 25.60 -1.86
CA PHE A 178 -11.39 26.14 -1.76
C PHE A 178 -10.94 27.06 -2.92
N GLY A 179 -11.85 27.38 -3.85
CA GLY A 179 -11.62 28.31 -4.97
C GLY A 179 -10.94 27.68 -6.20
N HIS A 180 -10.72 28.50 -7.24
CA HIS A 180 -10.21 28.07 -8.55
C HIS A 180 -8.78 27.47 -8.53
N ASN A 181 -8.05 27.56 -7.42
CA ASN A 181 -6.63 27.21 -7.32
C ASN A 181 -6.35 25.74 -6.94
N LEU A 182 -7.35 24.85 -7.00
CA LEU A 182 -7.24 23.43 -6.64
C LEU A 182 -6.84 22.51 -7.80
N LYS A 183 -6.67 23.03 -9.01
CA LYS A 183 -6.41 22.23 -10.21
C LYS A 183 -4.98 21.69 -10.33
N SER A 184 -4.10 21.95 -9.37
CA SER A 184 -2.74 21.40 -9.40
C SER A 184 -2.79 19.89 -9.16
N ALA A 185 -2.38 19.12 -10.16
CA ALA A 185 -2.19 17.69 -10.01
C ALA A 185 -1.04 17.39 -9.04
N TYR A 186 -1.01 16.16 -8.53
CA TYR A 186 0.16 15.62 -7.83
C TYR A 186 1.34 15.47 -8.81
N ASP A 187 2.50 16.02 -8.45
CA ASP A 187 3.76 15.82 -9.18
C ASP A 187 4.83 15.26 -8.23
N PRO A 188 5.34 14.03 -8.43
CA PRO A 188 6.38 13.46 -7.58
C PRO A 188 7.65 14.33 -7.44
N LYS A 189 7.98 15.16 -8.45
CA LYS A 189 9.14 16.05 -8.43
C LYS A 189 8.91 17.29 -7.58
N GLU A 190 7.70 17.85 -7.60
CA GLU A 190 7.36 19.04 -6.81
C GLU A 190 6.91 18.68 -5.39
N ASP A 191 6.18 17.57 -5.26
CA ASP A 191 5.53 17.12 -4.03
C ASP A 191 6.37 16.11 -3.24
N PHE A 192 7.65 15.93 -3.58
CA PHE A 192 8.56 14.99 -2.90
C PHE A 192 8.67 15.25 -1.38
N GLU A 193 8.51 16.51 -0.94
CA GLU A 193 8.52 16.84 0.49
C GLU A 193 7.31 16.25 1.21
N ILE A 194 6.14 16.21 0.56
CA ILE A 194 4.92 15.59 1.08
C ILE A 194 5.15 14.08 1.25
N GLU A 195 5.74 13.43 0.26
CA GLU A 195 6.08 12.01 0.32
C GLU A 195 7.06 11.69 1.44
N ASN A 196 8.10 12.51 1.60
CA ASN A 196 9.07 12.35 2.68
C ASN A 196 8.41 12.48 4.06
N ILE A 197 7.45 13.39 4.23
CA ILE A 197 6.67 13.53 5.46
C ILE A 197 5.85 12.27 5.73
N ILE A 198 5.13 11.77 4.71
CA ILE A 198 4.29 10.56 4.85
C ILE A 198 5.13 9.34 5.22
N ARG A 199 6.21 9.08 4.49
CA ARG A 199 7.13 7.97 4.76
C ARG A 199 7.78 8.10 6.15
N GLY A 200 8.11 9.31 6.56
CA GLY A 200 8.63 9.59 7.90
C GLY A 200 7.60 9.27 9.00
N TYR A 201 6.36 9.70 8.78
CA TYR A 201 5.24 9.44 9.69
C TYR A 201 4.94 7.94 9.82
N GLU A 202 4.83 7.22 8.71
CA GLU A 202 4.58 5.78 8.66
C GLU A 202 5.70 4.97 9.36
N ARG A 203 6.94 5.45 9.31
CA ARG A 203 8.06 4.81 10.03
C ARG A 203 7.97 5.03 11.54
N LEU A 204 7.69 6.26 11.99
CA LEU A 204 7.62 6.61 13.41
C LEU A 204 6.39 6.02 14.09
N ARG A 205 5.29 5.93 13.34
CA ARG A 205 4.04 5.34 13.76
C ARG A 205 3.62 4.38 12.65
N PRO A 206 4.13 3.14 12.65
CA PRO A 206 3.60 2.13 11.75
C PRO A 206 2.11 2.10 12.01
N ILE A 207 1.33 2.53 11.02
CA ILE A 207 -0.12 2.54 11.09
C ILE A 207 -0.50 1.06 11.18
N LYS A 208 -0.58 0.56 12.42
CA LYS A 208 -0.94 -0.83 12.70
C LYS A 208 -2.34 -1.01 12.12
N ASN A 209 -2.43 -1.72 11.00
CA ASN A 209 -3.65 -2.20 10.34
C ASN A 209 -4.64 -1.14 9.81
N LEU A 210 -4.25 -0.34 8.81
CA LEU A 210 -5.24 0.23 7.88
C LEU A 210 -5.22 -0.43 6.48
N TYR A 211 -4.15 -1.08 6.06
CA TYR A 211 -4.03 -1.66 4.71
C TYR A 211 -4.37 -3.16 4.61
N ASN A 212 -4.40 -3.86 5.75
CA ASN A 212 -4.86 -5.24 5.84
C ASN A 212 -6.08 -5.30 6.76
N ASN A 213 -7.22 -5.67 6.19
CA ASN A 213 -8.35 -6.27 6.89
C ASN A 213 -8.84 -7.43 6.01
#